data_AF-A0A7C2LJT7-F1
#
_entry.id   AF-A0A7C2LJT7-F1
#
_cell.length_a   1.000
_cell.length_b   1.000
_cell.length_c   1.000
_cell.angle_alpha   90.00
_cell.angle_beta   90.00
_cell.angle_gamma   90.00
#
_symmetry.space_group_name_H-M   'P 1'
#
loop_
_entity.id
_entity.type
_entity.pdbx_description
1 polymer ?
#
loop_
_entity_poly.entity_id
_entity_poly.type
_entity_poly.pdbx_seq_one_letter_code
_entity_poly.pdbx_strand_id
1 'polypeptide(L)' 'MHTIRSTMWNYAGIVRNRKRLSRALSDLNYLAHRVEKFYRQARITRTIIELRNSVLTASLIVRAAQANKSSCGCHFIEPG' A
#
# COMPACT_ATOMS: atom_id res chain seq x y z
N MET A 1 1.81 8.31 8.39
CA MET A 1 1.01 7.06 8.39
C MET A 1 -0.44 7.23 7.94
N HIS A 2 -1.14 8.33 8.26
CA HIS A 2 -2.57 8.50 7.92
C HIS A 2 -2.88 8.20 6.44
N THR A 3 -2.13 8.78 5.51
CA THR A 3 -2.31 8.54 4.07
C THR A 3 -2.20 7.06 3.70
N ILE A 4 -1.23 6.33 4.23
CA ILE A 4 -1.06 4.89 3.96
C ILE A 4 -2.30 4.13 4.42
N ARG A 5 -2.78 4.41 5.64
CA ARG A 5 -3.98 3.78 6.19
C ARG A 5 -5.21 4.07 5.34
N SER A 6 -5.41 5.33 4.96
CA SER A 6 -6.53 5.72 4.08
C SER A 6 -6.44 5.06 2.71
N THR A 7 -5.26 5.00 2.09
CA THR A 7 -5.04 4.29 0.82
C THR A 7 -5.39 2.81 0.94
N MET A 8 -4.92 2.14 2.00
CA MET A 8 -5.21 0.72 2.22
C MET A 8 -6.70 0.47 2.48
N TRP A 9 -7.34 1.30 3.32
CA TRP A 9 -8.77 1.20 3.60
C TRP A 9 -9.63 1.43 2.34
N ASN A 10 -9.32 2.49 1.59
CA ASN A 10 -10.12 2.91 0.46
C ASN A 10 -9.92 2.03 -0.78
N TYR A 11 -8.80 1.33 -0.91
CA TYR A 11 -8.49 0.65 -2.18
C TYR A 11 -8.05 -0.82 -2.04
N ALA A 12 -7.64 -1.25 -0.85
CA ALA A 12 -7.20 -2.61 -0.57
C ALA A 12 -7.94 -3.23 0.64
N GLY A 13 -9.13 -2.71 0.96
CA GLY A 13 -10.01 -3.18 2.02
C GLY A 13 -10.71 -4.50 1.69
N ILE A 14 -11.88 -4.74 2.30
CA ILE A 14 -12.63 -6.00 2.17
C ILE A 14 -12.98 -6.28 0.70
N VAL A 15 -13.57 -5.29 0.02
CA VAL A 15 -13.94 -5.36 -1.39
C VAL A 15 -12.85 -4.72 -2.25
N ARG A 16 -12.32 -5.47 -3.20
CA ARG A 16 -11.22 -5.06 -4.07
C ARG A 16 -11.62 -5.17 -5.53
N ASN A 17 -11.07 -4.30 -6.38
CA ASN A 17 -11.14 -4.46 -7.83
C ASN A 17 -9.85 -3.95 -8.48
N ARG A 18 -9.64 -4.31 -9.75
CA ARG A 18 -8.37 -4.00 -10.46
C ARG A 18 -8.06 -2.51 -10.48
N LYS A 19 -9.07 -1.66 -10.71
CA LYS A 19 -8.90 -0.20 -10.79
C LYS A 19 -8.46 0.38 -9.44
N ARG A 20 -9.11 -0.02 -8.35
CA ARG A 20 -8.76 0.42 -6.98
C ARG A 20 -7.36 -0.06 -6.59
N LEU A 21 -7.04 -1.33 -6.81
CA LEU A 21 -5.71 -1.86 -6.50
C LEU A 21 -4.59 -1.17 -7.29
N SER A 22 -4.82 -0.89 -8.58
CA SER A 22 -3.88 -0.12 -9.39
C SER A 22 -3.70 1.30 -8.86
N ARG A 23 -4.78 1.94 -8.38
CA ARG A 23 -4.71 3.27 -7.76
C ARG A 23 -3.91 3.22 -6.46
N ALA A 24 -4.18 2.23 -5.60
CA ALA A 24 -3.45 2.02 -4.35
C ALA A 24 -1.95 1.89 -4.60
N LEU A 25 -1.57 1.09 -5.60
CA LEU A 25 -0.17 0.87 -5.93
C LEU A 25 0.52 2.15 -6.41
N SER A 26 -0.16 2.96 -7.23
CA SER A 26 0.35 4.25 -7.68
C SER A 26 0.60 5.21 -6.50
N ASP A 27 -0.40 5.36 -5.61
CA ASP A 27 -0.29 6.23 -4.43
C ASP A 27 0.83 5.74 -3.47
N LEU A 28 0.95 4.42 -3.27
CA LEU A 28 2.01 3.83 -2.44
C LEU A 28 3.40 3.99 -3.06
N ASN A 29 3.56 3.84 -4.37
CA ASN A 29 4.84 4.06 -5.06
C ASN A 29 5.29 5.53 -4.92
N TYR A 30 4.36 6.48 -5.05
CA TYR A 30 4.65 7.90 -4.83
C TYR A 30 5.10 8.17 -3.39
N LEU A 31 4.39 7.61 -2.40
CA LEU A 31 4.78 7.72 -1.00
C LEU A 31 6.15 7.07 -0.74
N ALA A 32 6.41 5.90 -1.32
CA ALA A 32 7.67 5.17 -1.14
C ALA A 32 8.85 6.03 -1.61
N HIS A 33 8.73 6.64 -2.79
CA HIS A 33 9.76 7.52 -3.32
C HIS A 33 10.05 8.70 -2.39
N ARG A 34 9.00 9.35 -1.86
CA ARG A 34 9.17 10.48 -0.93
C ARG A 34 9.75 10.06 0.41
N VAL A 35 9.29 8.94 0.96
CA VAL A 35 9.78 8.43 2.24
C VAL A 35 11.24 8.02 2.13
N GLU A 36 11.64 7.36 1.05
CA GLU A 36 13.03 6.98 0.82
C GLU A 36 13.94 8.21 0.64
N LYS A 37 13.49 9.24 -0.11
CA LYS A 37 14.23 10.50 -0.23
C LYS A 37 14.44 11.18 1.12
N PHE A 38 13.39 11.24 1.94
CA PHE A 38 13.46 11.82 3.28
C PHE A 38 14.33 10.99 4.23
N TYR A 39 14.21 9.66 4.20
CA TYR A 39 14.99 8.73 5.01
C TYR A 39 16.49 8.89 4.80
N ARG A 40 16.93 9.15 3.56
CA ARG A 40 18.35 9.37 3.22
C ARG A 40 18.93 10.69 3.75
N GLN A 41 18.09 11.69 4.02
CA GLN A 41 18.52 13.03 4.42
C GLN A 41 18.32 13.31 5.91
N ALA A 42 17.35 12.64 6.54
CA ALA A 42 16.98 12.87 7.92
C ALA A 42 17.87 12.06 8.89
N ARG A 43 18.02 12.58 10.12
CA ARG A 43 18.54 11.78 11.22
C ARG A 43 17.61 10.59 11.43
N ILE A 44 18.18 9.38 11.44
CA ILE A 44 17.41 8.15 11.63
C ILE A 44 16.76 8.17 13.02
N THR A 45 15.44 8.01 13.02
CA THR A 45 14.63 7.84 14.23
C THR A 45 13.66 6.68 14.01
N ARG A 46 13.16 6.13 15.12
CA ARG A 46 12.16 5.04 15.09
C ARG A 46 10.96 5.37 14.21
N THR A 47 10.42 6.58 14.30
CA THR A 47 9.25 7.02 13.52
C THR A 47 9.48 6.95 12.01
N ILE A 48 10.68 7.27 11.54
CA ILE A 48 11.00 7.23 10.11
C ILE A 48 11.15 5.78 9.63
N ILE A 49 11.77 4.92 10.45
CA ILE A 49 11.87 3.48 10.17
C ILE A 49 10.47 2.86 10.07
N GLU A 50 9.59 3.15 11.04
CA GLU A 50 8.20 2.68 11.04
C GLU A 50 7.43 3.18 9.81
N LEU A 51 7.66 4.44 9.41
CA LEU A 51 7.05 4.99 8.19
C LEU A 51 7.51 4.25 6.93
N ARG A 52 8.83 4.03 6.79
CA ARG A 52 9.41 3.30 5.64
C ARG A 52 8.87 1.87 5.57
N ASN A 53 8.89 1.16 6.69
CA ASN A 53 8.39 -0.22 6.76
C ASN A 53 6.89 -0.29 6.45
N SER A 54 6.10 0.68 6.92
CA SER A 54 4.66 0.73 6.63
C SER A 54 4.36 0.84 5.13
N VAL A 55 5.07 1.73 4.42
CA VAL A 55 4.88 1.88 2.97
C VAL A 55 5.32 0.63 2.21
N LEU A 56 6.45 0.04 2.61
CA LEU A 56 6.96 -1.18 2.00
C LEU A 56 5.96 -2.34 2.14
N THR A 57 5.51 -2.62 3.37
CA THR A 57 4.56 -3.70 3.66
C THR A 57 3.23 -3.46 2.95
N ALA A 58 2.70 -2.24 2.96
CA ALA A 58 1.49 -1.90 2.22
C ALA A 58 1.64 -2.18 0.70
N SER A 59 2.79 -1.83 0.13
CA SER A 59 3.08 -2.06 -1.30
C SER A 59 3.12 -3.55 -1.65
N LEU A 60 3.70 -4.38 -0.78
CA LEU A 60 3.73 -5.84 -0.94
C LEU A 60 2.31 -6.42 -0.91
N ILE A 61 1.48 -6.00 0.05
CA ILE A 61 0.08 -6.45 0.16
C ILE A 61 -0.71 -6.10 -1.11
N VAL A 62 -0.60 -4.86 -1.59
CA VAL A 62 -1.32 -4.43 -2.81
C VAL A 62 -0.86 -5.19 -4.05
N ARG A 63 0.45 -5.42 -4.21
CA ARG A 63 0.99 -6.20 -5.33
C ARG A 63 0.49 -7.64 -5.30
N ALA A 64 0.49 -8.28 -4.13
CA ALA A 64 -0.06 -9.62 -3.96
C ALA A 64 -1.57 -9.67 -4.28
N ALA A 65 -2.34 -8.70 -3.78
CA ALA A 65 -3.77 -8.59 -4.06
C ALA A 65 -4.05 -8.35 -5.56
N GLN A 66 -3.22 -7.57 -6.26
CA GLN A 66 -3.36 -7.31 -7.69
C GLN A 66 -3.03 -8.55 -8.54
N ALA A 67 -2.06 -9.36 -8.10
CA ALA A 67 -1.70 -10.61 -8.77
C ALA A 67 -2.76 -11.70 -8.58
N ASN A 68 -3.46 -11.72 -7.44
CA ASN A 68 -4.51 -12.70 -7.16
C ASN A 68 -5.86 -12.31 -7.78
N LYS A 69 -6.23 -13.02 -8.85
CA LYS A 69 -7.47 -12.81 -9.61
C LYS A 69 -8.67 -13.58 -9.06
N SER A 70 -8.49 -14.44 -8.06
CA SER A 70 -9.52 -15.34 -7.54
C SER A 70 -9.90 -14.98 -6.12
N SER A 71 -11.21 -14.91 -5.86
CA SER A 71 -11.70 -14.68 -4.50
C SER A 71 -11.52 -15.93 -3.63
N CYS A 72 -10.86 -15.79 -2.48
CA CYS A 72 -10.65 -16.86 -1.51
C CYS A 72 -10.41 -16.28 -0.10
N GLY A 73 -11.15 -16.78 0.90
CA GLY A 73 -11.05 -16.31 2.29
C GLY A 73 -11.23 -14.79 2.41
N CYS A 74 -10.29 -14.13 3.08
CA CYS A 74 -10.31 -12.66 3.27
C CYS A 74 -9.92 -11.84 2.00
N HIS A 75 -9.64 -12.52 0.89
CA HIS A 75 -9.38 -11.88 -0.40
C HIS A 75 -10.62 -11.95 -1.29
N PHE A 76 -11.44 -10.91 -1.28
CA PHE A 76 -12.58 -10.76 -2.19
C PHE A 76 -12.26 -9.75 -3.30
N ILE A 77 -12.36 -10.22 -4.55
CA ILE A 77 -12.27 -9.41 -5.77
C ILE A 77 -13.66 -9.34 -6.38
N GLU A 78 -14.18 -8.12 -6.49
CA GLU A 78 -15.42 -7.79 -7.18
C GLU A 78 -15.29 -8.21 -8.66
N PRO A 79 -16.21 -9.06 -9.16
CA PRO A 79 -16.34 -9.31 -10.59
C PRO A 79 -16.70 -7.99 -11.27
N GLY A 80 -15.83 -7.54 -12.18
CA GLY A 80 -16.07 -6.37 -13.03
C GLY A 80 -16.79 -6.75 -14.30
#